data_AF-A0A7V3UKV1-F1
#
_entry.id   AF-A0A7V3UKV1-F1
#
_cell.length_a   1.000
_cell.length_b   1.000
_cell.length_c   1.000
_cell.angle_alpha   90.00
_cell.angle_beta   90.00
_cell.angle_gamma   90.00
#
_symmetry.space_group_name_H-M   'P 1'
#
loop_
_entity.id
_entity.type
_entity.pdbx_description
1 polymer ?
#
loop_
_entity_poly.entity_id
_entity_poly.type
_entity_poly.pdbx_seq_one_letter_code
_entity_poly.pdbx_strand_id
1 'polypeptide(L)'
;MKWSQALIENLFAKASRYQHFPVVIQMEEGDIQINLEVGDLDRLGCMLHKFEIKKQGEGLGDPDRAGRLKAQGDRITQKVSYLLEPLRVIEWDKSAPFVQIRSFPPRGDNDFVEFYELLLEGKGDGTLITLARYRNVKGERGLEPRPILLTREVLERLLDDLFFTE
;
A
#
# COMPACT_ATOMS: atom_id res chain seq x y z
N MET A 1 -7.03 10.19 20.48
CA MET A 1 -7.28 9.16 19.46
C MET A 1 -6.18 9.30 18.42
N LYS A 2 -5.51 8.21 18.02
CA LYS A 2 -4.53 8.28 16.92
C LYS A 2 -5.29 8.61 15.62
N TRP A 3 -4.66 9.34 14.71
CA TRP A 3 -5.27 9.74 13.44
C TRP A 3 -5.71 8.50 12.61
N SER A 4 -4.90 7.44 12.61
CA SER A 4 -5.19 6.16 11.95
C SER A 4 -6.44 5.48 12.51
N GLN A 5 -6.68 5.56 13.82
CA GLN A 5 -7.90 5.03 14.44
C GLN A 5 -9.15 5.75 13.93
N ALA A 6 -9.10 7.08 13.88
CA ALA A 6 -10.21 7.88 13.36
C ALA A 6 -10.50 7.55 11.88
N LEU A 7 -9.43 7.36 11.09
CA LEU A 7 -9.55 7.01 9.69
C LEU A 7 -10.13 5.61 9.49
N ILE A 8 -9.70 4.63 10.29
CA ILE A 8 -10.26 3.27 10.30
C ILE A 8 -11.73 3.28 10.71
N GLU A 9 -12.11 4.05 11.72
CA GLU A 9 -13.52 4.18 12.11
C GLU A 9 -14.37 4.78 10.98
N ASN A 10 -13.87 5.81 10.32
CA ASN A 10 -14.53 6.43 9.17
C ASN A 10 -14.65 5.43 8.00
N LEU A 11 -13.58 4.68 7.72
CA LEU A 11 -13.57 3.63 6.71
C LEU A 11 -14.68 2.61 6.97
N PHE A 12 -14.71 2.01 8.16
CA PHE A 12 -15.68 0.97 8.48
C PHE A 12 -17.11 1.52 8.50
N ALA A 13 -17.31 2.76 8.98
CA ALA A 13 -18.61 3.43 8.96
C ALA A 13 -19.09 3.84 7.56
N LYS A 14 -18.17 4.10 6.61
CA LYS A 14 -18.49 4.33 5.20
C LYS A 14 -18.81 3.01 4.50
N ALA A 15 -17.94 2.02 4.66
CA ALA A 15 -18.06 0.71 4.05
C ALA A 15 -19.35 -0.01 4.47
N SER A 16 -19.76 0.09 5.74
CA SER A 16 -20.99 -0.53 6.26
C SER A 16 -22.28 -0.01 5.60
N ARG A 17 -22.21 1.07 4.81
CA ARG A 17 -23.36 1.63 4.07
C ARG A 17 -23.55 0.98 2.71
N TYR A 18 -22.55 0.25 2.22
CA TYR A 18 -22.62 -0.41 0.92
C TYR A 18 -23.25 -1.80 1.07
N GLN A 19 -24.08 -2.16 0.08
CA GLN A 19 -24.79 -3.45 0.05
C GLN A 19 -24.10 -4.47 -0.88
N HIS A 20 -23.18 -4.00 -1.73
CA HIS A 20 -22.49 -4.80 -2.74
C HIS A 20 -21.03 -4.40 -2.79
N PHE A 21 -20.18 -5.38 -3.10
CA PHE A 21 -18.74 -5.23 -3.28
C PHE A 21 -18.32 -5.72 -4.68
N PRO A 22 -17.17 -5.26 -5.22
CA PRO A 22 -16.22 -4.34 -4.60
C PRO A 22 -16.68 -2.88 -4.59
N VAL A 23 -16.16 -2.09 -3.64
CA VAL A 23 -16.41 -0.64 -3.55
C VAL A 23 -15.11 0.12 -3.41
N VAL A 24 -15.06 1.32 -4.00
CA VAL A 24 -13.95 2.25 -3.81
C VAL A 24 -14.34 3.24 -2.72
N ILE A 25 -13.55 3.28 -1.65
CA ILE A 25 -13.72 4.22 -0.55
C ILE A 25 -12.59 5.24 -0.61
N GLN A 26 -12.98 6.49 -0.74
CA GLN A 26 -12.07 7.63 -0.73
C GLN A 26 -12.18 8.40 0.58
N MET A 27 -11.03 8.75 1.14
CA MET A 27 -10.90 9.51 2.38
C MET A 27 -9.81 10.56 2.20
N GLU A 28 -9.98 11.70 2.85
CA GLU A 28 -9.03 12.80 2.80
C GLU A 28 -8.83 13.33 4.22
N GLU A 29 -7.59 13.63 4.58
CA GLU A 29 -7.21 14.21 5.86
C GLU A 29 -6.00 15.12 5.62
N GLY A 30 -6.19 16.44 5.69
CA GLY A 30 -5.10 17.39 5.41
C GLY A 30 -4.53 17.27 3.99
N ASP A 31 -3.23 17.00 3.89
CA ASP A 31 -2.47 16.81 2.64
C ASP A 31 -2.53 15.37 2.11
N ILE A 32 -3.30 14.50 2.75
CA ILE A 32 -3.36 13.07 2.50
C ILE A 32 -4.69 12.71 1.85
N GLN A 33 -4.64 11.94 0.77
CA GLN A 33 -5.77 11.26 0.15
C GLN A 33 -5.54 9.75 0.19
N ILE A 34 -6.56 8.99 0.56
CA ILE A 34 -6.52 7.53 0.64
C ILE A 34 -7.63 6.96 -0.21
N ASN A 35 -7.29 6.04 -1.12
CA ASN A 35 -8.24 5.28 -1.92
C ASN A 35 -8.09 3.80 -1.61
N LEU A 36 -9.19 3.16 -1.21
CA LEU A 36 -9.23 1.73 -0.91
C LEU A 36 -10.23 1.06 -1.84
N GLU A 37 -9.78 0.06 -2.59
CA GLU A 37 -10.66 -0.84 -3.31
C GLU A 37 -10.97 -2.03 -2.40
N VAL A 38 -12.14 -1.98 -1.75
CA VAL A 38 -12.57 -2.95 -0.74
C VAL A 38 -13.41 -4.02 -1.41
N GLY A 39 -13.00 -5.28 -1.27
CA GLY A 39 -13.73 -6.45 -1.75
C GLY A 39 -14.69 -7.05 -0.72
N ASP A 40 -14.42 -6.86 0.57
CA ASP A 40 -15.30 -7.25 1.68
C ASP A 40 -14.85 -6.58 2.99
N LEU A 41 -15.75 -6.48 3.96
CA LEU A 41 -15.48 -5.91 5.27
C LEU A 41 -16.39 -6.50 6.35
N ASP A 42 -15.81 -6.87 7.49
CA ASP A 42 -16.56 -7.23 8.69
C ASP A 42 -16.04 -6.48 9.93
N ARG A 43 -16.39 -6.94 11.14
CA ARG A 43 -15.94 -6.30 12.39
C ARG A 43 -14.45 -6.53 12.69
N LEU A 44 -13.87 -7.61 12.19
CA LEU A 44 -12.52 -8.09 12.52
C LEU A 44 -11.49 -7.69 11.46
N GLY A 45 -11.90 -7.46 10.21
CA GLY A 45 -10.98 -7.17 9.13
C GLY A 45 -11.63 -6.82 7.81
N CYS A 46 -10.79 -6.72 6.79
CA CYS A 46 -11.15 -6.34 5.43
C CYS A 46 -10.43 -7.20 4.39
N MET A 47 -11.08 -7.34 3.24
CA MET A 47 -10.47 -7.78 2.00
C MET A 47 -10.25 -6.54 1.12
N LEU A 48 -9.01 -6.27 0.73
CA LEU A 48 -8.64 -5.16 -0.14
C LEU A 48 -8.08 -5.70 -1.46
N HIS A 49 -8.51 -5.15 -2.60
CA HIS A 49 -7.87 -5.42 -3.89
C HIS A 49 -6.69 -4.48 -4.12
N LYS A 50 -6.83 -3.22 -3.71
CA LYS A 50 -5.84 -2.18 -3.89
C LYS A 50 -5.94 -1.14 -2.79
N PHE A 51 -4.79 -0.63 -2.40
CA PHE A 51 -4.65 0.42 -1.39
C PHE A 51 -3.75 1.51 -1.99
N GLU A 52 -4.23 2.74 -2.06
CA GLU A 52 -3.45 3.89 -2.53
C GLU A 52 -3.46 5.02 -1.50
N ILE A 53 -2.30 5.58 -1.24
CA ILE A 53 -2.11 6.82 -0.49
C ILE A 53 -1.46 7.83 -1.42
N LYS A 54 -2.03 9.02 -1.50
CA LYS A 54 -1.37 10.18 -2.08
C LYS A 54 -1.13 11.22 -0.99
N LYS A 55 0.13 11.62 -0.80
CA LYS A 55 0.53 12.71 0.09
C LYS A 55 1.01 13.90 -0.73
N GLN A 56 0.43 15.08 -0.54
CA GLN A 56 0.86 16.32 -1.20
C GLN A 56 2.04 16.96 -0.45
N GLY A 57 2.79 17.86 -1.10
CA GLY A 57 3.69 18.77 -0.38
C GLY A 57 5.18 18.42 -0.29
N GLU A 58 5.73 17.61 -1.20
CA GLU A 58 7.19 17.42 -1.34
C GLU A 58 7.85 18.46 -2.27
N GLY A 59 7.07 19.34 -2.90
CA GLY A 59 7.55 20.43 -3.74
C GLY A 59 7.99 19.96 -5.13
N LEU A 60 7.39 20.54 -6.17
CA LEU A 60 7.90 20.43 -7.53
C LEU A 60 9.31 21.05 -7.57
N GLY A 61 10.34 20.24 -7.81
CA GLY A 61 11.72 20.73 -7.97
C GLY A 61 12.71 20.29 -6.90
N ASP A 62 12.35 19.34 -6.04
CA ASP A 62 13.36 18.79 -5.13
C ASP A 62 14.43 17.97 -5.88
N PRO A 63 15.72 18.35 -5.79
CA PRO A 63 16.80 17.70 -6.53
C PRO A 63 17.16 16.30 -6.01
N ASP A 64 16.79 15.93 -4.78
CA ASP A 64 17.07 14.63 -4.16
C ASP A 64 15.79 13.81 -3.90
N ARG A 65 14.72 14.09 -4.65
CA ARG A 65 13.44 13.39 -4.49
C ARG A 65 13.58 11.87 -4.60
N ALA A 66 14.33 11.38 -5.57
CA ALA A 66 14.57 9.95 -5.73
C ALA A 66 15.31 9.34 -4.53
N GLY A 67 16.30 10.05 -3.97
CA GLY A 67 17.02 9.64 -2.77
C GLY A 67 16.10 9.55 -1.55
N ARG A 68 15.20 10.52 -1.39
CA ARG A 68 14.19 10.51 -0.32
C ARG A 68 13.16 9.41 -0.47
N LEU A 69 12.65 9.17 -1.67
CA LEU A 69 11.75 8.04 -1.92
C LEU A 69 12.44 6.71 -1.60
N LYS A 70 13.71 6.54 -2.00
CA LYS A 70 14.47 5.35 -1.64
C LYS A 70 14.60 5.20 -0.14
N ALA A 71 14.97 6.28 0.58
CA ALA A 71 15.07 6.24 2.03
C ALA A 71 13.72 5.93 2.70
N GLN A 72 12.61 6.45 2.16
CA GLN A 72 11.26 6.11 2.60
C GLN A 72 10.96 4.62 2.38
N GLY A 73 11.27 4.09 1.19
CA GLY A 73 11.12 2.68 0.89
C GLY A 73 11.93 1.78 1.84
N ASP A 74 13.19 2.14 2.11
CA ASP A 74 14.02 1.43 3.08
C ASP A 74 13.38 1.43 4.49
N ARG A 75 12.84 2.57 4.96
CA ARG A 75 12.12 2.65 6.24
C ARG A 75 10.84 1.78 6.26
N ILE A 76 10.07 1.78 5.18
CA ILE A 76 8.87 0.94 5.05
C ILE A 76 9.24 -0.54 5.19
N THR A 77 10.30 -1.00 4.50
CA THR A 77 10.74 -2.41 4.60
C THR A 77 11.14 -2.83 6.02
N GLN A 78 11.60 -1.89 6.85
CA GLN A 78 11.95 -2.16 8.25
C GLN A 78 10.72 -2.19 9.16
N LYS A 79 9.76 -1.27 8.95
CA LYS A 79 8.57 -1.14 9.80
C LYS A 79 7.50 -2.19 9.50
N VAL A 80 7.25 -2.45 8.21
CA VAL A 80 6.23 -3.37 7.71
C VAL A 80 6.77 -4.80 7.71
N SER A 81 6.96 -5.35 8.92
CA SER A 81 7.50 -6.69 9.19
C SER A 81 6.42 -7.71 9.62
N TYR A 82 5.17 -7.27 9.70
CA TYR A 82 4.02 -8.06 10.17
C TYR A 82 3.14 -8.55 9.03
N LEU A 83 3.44 -8.18 7.78
CA LEU A 83 2.98 -8.98 6.67
C LEU A 83 3.68 -10.33 6.78
N LEU A 84 2.97 -11.43 6.51
CA LEU A 84 3.50 -12.80 6.62
C LEU A 84 4.71 -13.06 5.69
N GLU A 85 5.06 -12.08 4.85
CA GLU A 85 6.15 -12.08 3.90
C GLU A 85 7.02 -10.83 4.16
N PRO A 86 8.34 -10.97 4.39
CA PRO A 86 9.22 -9.81 4.55
C PRO A 86 9.31 -9.01 3.26
N LEU A 87 9.40 -7.69 3.36
CA LEU A 87 9.49 -6.79 2.21
C LEU A 87 10.92 -6.35 1.94
N ARG A 88 11.28 -6.15 0.67
CA ARG A 88 12.55 -5.55 0.25
C ARG A 88 12.38 -4.63 -0.94
N VAL A 89 13.21 -3.58 -1.01
CA VAL A 89 13.37 -2.77 -2.22
C VAL A 89 13.98 -3.64 -3.31
N ILE A 90 13.28 -3.77 -4.43
CA ILE A 90 13.69 -4.54 -5.61
C ILE A 90 14.31 -3.62 -6.65
N GLU A 91 13.71 -2.44 -6.84
CA GLU A 91 14.10 -1.49 -7.86
C GLU A 91 13.89 -0.07 -7.36
N TRP A 92 14.74 0.84 -7.82
CA TRP A 92 14.54 2.28 -7.68
C TRP A 92 15.29 2.98 -8.79
N ASP A 93 14.80 4.14 -9.22
CA ASP A 93 15.42 4.93 -10.28
C ASP A 93 15.68 6.36 -9.79
N LYS A 94 16.85 6.88 -10.14
CA LYS A 94 17.27 8.26 -9.87
C LYS A 94 16.63 9.26 -10.82
N SER A 95 16.32 8.84 -12.04
CA SER A 95 15.86 9.67 -13.16
C SER A 95 14.33 9.78 -13.19
N ALA A 96 13.65 8.66 -12.92
CA ALA A 96 12.21 8.62 -12.66
C ALA A 96 12.03 8.32 -11.16
N PRO A 97 11.50 9.26 -10.34
CA PRO A 97 11.43 9.08 -8.89
C PRO A 97 10.41 7.99 -8.54
N PHE A 98 10.86 6.74 -8.52
CA PHE A 98 10.07 5.59 -8.07
C PHE A 98 10.90 4.61 -7.27
N VAL A 99 10.23 3.84 -6.42
CA VAL A 99 10.79 2.72 -5.66
C VAL A 99 9.78 1.59 -5.68
N GLN A 100 10.21 0.42 -6.14
CA GLN A 100 9.45 -0.81 -6.10
C GLN A 100 9.93 -1.69 -4.94
N ILE A 101 8.99 -2.09 -4.09
CA ILE A 101 9.19 -2.96 -2.95
C ILE A 101 8.33 -4.21 -3.17
N ARG A 102 8.88 -5.40 -2.90
CA ARG A 102 8.11 -6.66 -2.98
C ARG A 102 8.40 -7.58 -1.82
N SER A 103 7.53 -8.57 -1.61
CA SER A 103 7.84 -9.76 -0.81
C SER A 103 9.17 -10.38 -1.24
N PHE A 104 10.06 -10.69 -0.30
CA PHE A 104 11.31 -11.39 -0.58
C PHE A 104 11.79 -12.27 0.59
N PRO A 105 11.75 -13.62 0.45
CA PRO A 105 11.28 -14.35 -0.72
C PRO A 105 9.77 -14.18 -0.92
N PRO A 106 9.27 -14.20 -2.18
CA PRO A 106 7.84 -14.28 -2.43
C PRO A 106 7.28 -15.62 -1.91
N ARG A 107 5.98 -15.67 -1.63
CA ARG A 107 5.29 -16.91 -1.29
C ARG A 107 5.05 -17.73 -2.55
N GLY A 108 5.26 -19.03 -2.52
CA GLY A 108 4.91 -19.89 -3.66
C GLY A 108 5.82 -21.11 -3.79
N ASP A 109 5.76 -21.71 -4.98
CA ASP A 109 6.51 -22.90 -5.36
C ASP A 109 6.95 -22.83 -6.84
N ASN A 110 7.17 -23.98 -7.47
CA ASN A 110 7.62 -24.07 -8.86
C ASN A 110 6.56 -23.69 -9.90
N ASP A 111 5.29 -23.65 -9.50
CA ASP A 111 4.15 -23.43 -10.39
C ASP A 111 3.58 -22.01 -10.26
N PHE A 112 3.77 -21.37 -9.11
CA PHE A 112 3.37 -19.98 -8.92
C PHE A 112 4.24 -19.22 -7.91
N VAL A 113 4.28 -17.91 -8.07
CA VAL A 113 4.76 -16.98 -7.05
C VAL A 113 3.70 -15.93 -6.75
N GLU A 114 3.45 -15.68 -5.48
CA GLU A 114 2.55 -14.68 -4.95
C GLU A 114 3.36 -13.71 -4.09
N PHE A 115 3.12 -12.42 -4.24
CA PHE A 115 3.87 -11.39 -3.53
C PHE A 115 3.02 -10.15 -3.32
N TYR A 116 3.28 -9.47 -2.20
CA TYR A 116 2.91 -8.08 -2.03
C TYR A 116 3.83 -7.21 -2.87
N GLU A 117 3.27 -6.16 -3.46
CA GLU A 117 4.00 -5.10 -4.13
C GLU A 117 3.59 -3.76 -3.56
N LEU A 118 4.60 -2.97 -3.16
CA LEU A 118 4.49 -1.58 -2.78
C LEU A 118 5.24 -0.76 -3.82
N LEU A 119 4.54 0.16 -4.49
CA LEU A 119 5.12 1.10 -5.43
C LEU A 119 5.03 2.51 -4.86
N LEU A 120 6.18 3.15 -4.66
CA LEU A 120 6.27 4.56 -4.29
C LEU A 120 6.63 5.34 -5.55
N GLU A 121 5.83 6.34 -5.92
CA GLU A 121 6.07 7.20 -7.07
C GLU A 121 6.02 8.67 -6.66
N GLY A 122 7.02 9.45 -7.07
CA GLY A 122 6.96 10.91 -7.03
C GLY A 122 6.04 11.42 -8.12
N LYS A 123 4.78 11.71 -7.79
CA LYS A 123 3.76 12.24 -8.72
C LYS A 123 3.49 13.71 -8.44
N GLY A 124 3.69 14.58 -9.44
CA GLY A 124 3.47 16.02 -9.28
C GLY A 124 4.31 16.58 -8.12
N ASP A 125 3.67 17.23 -7.16
CA ASP A 125 4.28 17.78 -5.94
C ASP A 125 4.23 16.82 -4.74
N GLY A 126 3.87 15.54 -4.92
CA GLY A 126 3.64 14.61 -3.81
C GLY A 126 4.10 13.18 -4.07
N THR A 127 3.82 12.29 -3.13
CA THR A 127 4.15 10.87 -3.23
C THR A 127 2.88 10.03 -3.31
N LEU A 128 2.82 9.15 -4.31
CA LEU A 128 1.80 8.11 -4.44
C LEU A 128 2.40 6.78 -3.96
N ILE A 129 1.78 6.17 -2.95
CA ILE A 129 2.10 4.83 -2.48
C ILE A 129 0.96 3.92 -2.89
N THR A 130 1.26 2.87 -3.66
CA THR A 130 0.30 1.84 -4.05
C THR A 130 0.71 0.51 -3.44
N LEU A 131 -0.19 -0.13 -2.69
CA LEU A 131 -0.06 -1.51 -2.24
C LEU A 131 -1.06 -2.39 -2.98
N ALA A 132 -0.56 -3.47 -3.55
CA ALA A 132 -1.36 -4.54 -4.16
C ALA A 132 -0.70 -5.90 -3.87
N ARG A 133 -1.42 -6.98 -4.17
CA ARG A 133 -0.88 -8.34 -4.14
C ARG A 133 -1.13 -9.00 -5.48
N TYR A 134 -0.14 -9.75 -5.95
CA TYR A 134 -0.18 -10.37 -7.25
C TYR A 134 0.22 -11.84 -7.15
N ARG A 135 -0.34 -12.65 -8.04
CA ARG A 135 0.08 -14.01 -8.34
C ARG A 135 0.58 -14.06 -9.77
N ASN A 136 1.73 -14.70 -9.97
CA ASN A 136 2.28 -15.03 -11.26
C ASN A 136 2.33 -16.55 -11.38
N VAL A 137 1.62 -17.11 -12.36
CA VAL A 137 1.55 -18.55 -12.62
C VAL A 137 2.47 -18.89 -13.78
N LYS A 138 3.29 -19.92 -13.61
CA LYS A 138 4.25 -20.35 -14.62
C LYS A 138 3.54 -20.75 -15.91
N GLY A 139 3.95 -20.15 -17.01
CA GLY A 139 3.38 -20.41 -18.34
C GLY A 139 2.17 -19.55 -18.68
N GLU A 140 1.61 -18.82 -17.72
CA GLU A 140 0.60 -17.79 -17.97
C GLU A 140 1.28 -16.44 -18.21
N ARG A 141 0.61 -15.56 -18.96
CA ARG A 141 1.09 -14.21 -19.21
C ARG A 141 0.40 -13.23 -18.27
N GLY A 142 1.20 -12.44 -17.57
CA GLY A 142 0.73 -11.33 -16.74
C GLY A 142 0.72 -11.66 -15.25
N LEU A 143 0.29 -10.68 -14.47
CA LEU A 143 0.10 -10.79 -13.03
C LEU A 143 -1.40 -10.85 -12.76
N GLU A 144 -1.84 -11.87 -12.03
CA GLU A 144 -3.21 -11.98 -11.53
C GLU A 144 -3.31 -11.19 -10.21
N PRO A 145 -4.18 -10.16 -10.10
CA PRO A 145 -4.42 -9.47 -8.84
C PRO A 145 -5.00 -10.44 -7.80
N ARG A 146 -4.49 -10.38 -6.57
CA ARG A 146 -4.98 -11.17 -5.44
C ARG A 146 -5.46 -10.24 -4.33
N PRO A 147 -6.55 -10.60 -3.64
CA PRO A 147 -6.98 -9.84 -2.48
C PRO A 147 -5.95 -9.90 -1.35
N ILE A 148 -5.83 -8.79 -0.65
CA ILE A 148 -5.08 -8.61 0.59
C ILE A 148 -6.07 -8.77 1.74
N LEU A 149 -5.80 -9.72 2.62
CA LEU A 149 -6.61 -9.96 3.82
C LEU A 149 -5.90 -9.36 5.02
N LEU A 150 -6.53 -8.39 5.68
CA LEU A 150 -5.97 -7.73 6.86
C LEU A 150 -7.00 -7.75 7.98
N THR A 151 -6.53 -7.95 9.20
CA THR A 151 -7.34 -7.57 10.37
C THR A 151 -7.40 -6.05 10.47
N ARG A 152 -8.38 -5.54 11.22
CA ARG A 152 -8.52 -4.11 11.49
C ARG A 152 -7.24 -3.52 12.09
N GLU A 153 -6.62 -4.23 13.03
CA GLU A 153 -5.40 -3.80 13.72
C GLU A 153 -4.20 -3.76 12.77
N VAL A 154 -4.10 -4.74 11.84
CA VAL A 154 -3.03 -4.75 10.84
C VAL A 154 -3.22 -3.58 9.86
N LEU A 155 -4.45 -3.28 9.44
CA LEU A 155 -4.71 -2.13 8.57
C LEU A 155 -4.38 -0.80 9.26
N GLU A 156 -4.75 -0.64 10.53
CA GLU A 156 -4.39 0.55 11.33
C GLU A 156 -2.87 0.74 11.41
N ARG A 157 -2.15 -0.34 11.72
CA ARG A 157 -0.69 -0.31 11.79
C ARG A 157 -0.04 -0.04 10.43
N LEU A 158 -0.58 -0.63 9.36
CA LEU A 158 -0.12 -0.41 7.99
C LEU A 158 -0.27 1.06 7.58
N LEU A 159 -1.39 1.69 7.91
CA LEU A 159 -1.56 3.12 7.73
C LEU A 159 -0.47 3.89 8.49
N ASP A 160 -0.34 3.69 9.80
CA ASP A 160 0.69 4.38 10.60
C ASP A 160 2.11 4.23 10.01
N ASP A 161 2.49 3.03 9.59
CA ASP A 161 3.83 2.74 9.08
C ASP A 161 4.07 3.28 7.65
N LEU A 162 3.04 3.42 6.82
CA LEU A 162 3.15 4.05 5.49
C LEU A 162 3.13 5.58 5.56
N PHE A 163 2.49 6.17 6.58
CA PHE A 163 2.35 7.61 6.75
C PHE A 163 3.47 8.27 7.56
N PHE A 164 3.96 7.62 8.61
CA PHE A 164 4.91 8.20 9.57
C PHE A 164 6.33 7.64 9.43
N THR A 165 6.80 7.47 8.20
CA THR A 165 8.22 7.33 7.91
C THR A 165 8.89 8.70 7.82
N GLU A 166 8.88 9.45 8.92
CA GLU A 166 9.87 10.52 9.15
C GLU A 166 11.26 9.91 9.36
#